data_AF-A0A1L3F8A0-F1
#
_entry.id   AF-A0A1L3F8A0-F1
#
_cell.length_a   1.000
_cell.length_b   1.000
_cell.length_c   1.000
_cell.angle_alpha   90.00
_cell.angle_beta   90.00
_cell.angle_gamma   90.00
#
_symmetry.space_group_name_H-M   'P 1'
#
loop_
_entity.id
_entity.type
_entity.pdbx_description
1 polymer ?
#
loop_
_entity_poly.entity_id
_entity_poly.type
_entity_poly.pdbx_seq_one_letter_code
_entity_poly.pdbx_strand_id
1 'polypeptide(L)'
;MSGTKILWGQVIVVGLIVLLAIWGATEWTAWRLAWQPELGRPWFELLGLKVYYPPVFFWWWFVYDAYAPRVFVEGAFIAASGSFVSIAVAIGMSVWRAREAKNVETYGSARWADAEEVRAAGLLGPDGVVLGKLDRDYLRHDGPEHVLCFAPTRSGKGVGLVVPSLLAWPGSAIVHDIKGENWQLTAGFRSRHGRVLLFDPTNPKSSSDAYWPMSPFEPGSEAYSLGGPPFAGHALLAGIRPRPEPRSVSAH
;
A
#
# COMPACT_ATOMS: atom_id res chain seq x y z
N MET A 1 -23.92 4.07 -14.03
CA MET A 1 -23.44 5.19 -14.88
C MET A 1 -23.24 6.40 -13.99
N SER A 2 -22.00 6.68 -13.56
CA SER A 2 -21.69 7.85 -12.72
C SER A 2 -21.63 9.07 -13.62
N GLY A 3 -22.55 10.02 -13.43
CA GLY A 3 -22.58 11.27 -14.17
C GLY A 3 -21.25 12.01 -14.06
N THR A 4 -20.80 12.56 -15.19
CA THR A 4 -19.61 13.40 -15.31
C THR A 4 -19.72 14.53 -14.28
N LYS A 5 -18.97 14.45 -13.17
CA LYS A 5 -18.89 15.55 -12.21
C LYS A 5 -18.23 16.73 -12.93
N ILE A 6 -19.04 17.69 -13.37
CA ILE A 6 -18.57 18.94 -13.96
C ILE A 6 -17.54 19.55 -12.99
N LEU A 7 -16.36 19.89 -13.51
CA LEU A 7 -15.21 20.36 -12.73
C LEU A 7 -15.37 21.83 -12.33
N TRP A 8 -16.44 22.14 -11.60
CA TRP A 8 -16.81 23.51 -11.24
C TRP A 8 -15.68 24.30 -10.59
N GLY A 9 -14.89 23.69 -9.69
CA GLY A 9 -13.74 24.36 -9.08
C GLY A 9 -12.68 24.79 -10.11
N GLN A 10 -12.37 23.93 -11.07
CA GLN A 10 -11.41 24.24 -12.13
C GLN A 10 -11.94 25.31 -13.08
N VAL A 11 -13.23 25.24 -13.44
CA VAL A 11 -13.91 26.24 -14.27
C VAL A 11 -13.91 27.60 -13.59
N ILE A 12 -14.20 27.66 -12.29
CA ILE A 12 -14.21 28.91 -11.51
C ILE A 12 -12.81 29.51 -11.46
N VAL A 13 -11.76 28.74 -11.15
CA VAL A 13 -10.39 29.25 -11.07
C VAL A 13 -9.92 29.80 -12.42
N VAL A 14 -10.15 29.05 -13.51
CA VAL A 14 -9.82 29.50 -14.88
C VAL A 14 -10.59 30.78 -15.23
N GLY A 15 -11.90 30.81 -14.94
CA GLY A 15 -12.74 31.99 -15.18
C GLY A 15 -12.28 33.22 -14.40
N LEU A 16 -11.87 33.07 -13.15
CA LEU A 16 -11.34 34.15 -12.32
C LEU A 16 -10.02 34.71 -12.86
N ILE A 17 -9.11 33.85 -13.32
CA ILE A 17 -7.83 34.30 -13.91
C ILE A 17 -8.09 35.16 -15.15
N VAL A 18 -8.96 34.70 -16.04
CA VAL A 18 -9.33 35.44 -17.26
C VAL A 18 -10.02 36.76 -16.91
N LEU A 19 -10.96 36.73 -15.96
CA LEU A 19 -11.67 37.94 -15.52
C LEU A 19 -10.70 38.97 -14.92
N LEU A 20 -9.77 38.54 -14.07
CA LEU A 20 -8.77 39.42 -13.44
C LEU A 20 -7.78 39.99 -14.46
N ALA A 21 -7.39 39.23 -15.47
CA ALA A 21 -6.51 39.73 -16.54
C ALA A 21 -7.21 40.79 -17.40
N ILE A 22 -8.47 40.57 -17.76
CA ILE A 22 -9.30 41.54 -18.48
C ILE A 22 -9.52 42.80 -17.62
N TRP A 23 -9.77 42.62 -16.31
CA TRP A 23 -9.93 43.74 -15.40
C TRP A 23 -8.63 44.54 -15.26
N GLY A 24 -7.50 43.85 -15.10
CA GLY A 24 -6.18 44.47 -15.07
C GLY A 24 -5.86 45.25 -16.35
N ALA A 25 -6.21 44.70 -17.53
CA ALA A 25 -6.08 45.41 -18.81
C ALA A 25 -6.94 46.69 -18.84
N THR A 26 -8.16 46.61 -18.33
CA THR A 26 -9.08 47.75 -18.23
C THR A 26 -8.50 48.86 -17.37
N GLU A 27 -8.11 48.54 -16.13
CA GLU A 27 -7.58 49.54 -15.20
C GLU A 27 -6.23 50.08 -15.68
N TRP A 28 -5.40 49.25 -16.32
CA TRP A 28 -4.15 49.68 -16.95
C TRP A 28 -4.40 50.70 -18.07
N THR A 29 -5.36 50.43 -18.95
CA THR A 29 -5.73 51.37 -20.03
C THR A 29 -6.30 52.67 -19.47
N ALA A 30 -7.17 52.59 -18.45
CA ALA A 30 -7.70 53.77 -17.79
C ALA A 30 -6.61 54.64 -17.15
N TRP A 31 -5.66 54.01 -16.47
CA TRP A 31 -4.49 54.67 -15.89
C TRP A 31 -3.60 55.32 -16.96
N ARG A 32 -3.31 54.61 -18.05
CA ARG A 32 -2.47 55.13 -19.14
C ARG A 32 -3.09 56.29 -19.89
N LEU A 33 -4.43 56.40 -19.87
CA LEU A 33 -5.15 57.54 -20.41
C LEU A 33 -5.44 58.61 -19.34
N ALA A 34 -5.00 58.43 -18.10
CA ALA A 34 -5.22 59.37 -16.99
C ALA A 34 -6.71 59.58 -16.62
N TRP A 35 -7.53 58.52 -16.73
CA TRP A 35 -8.95 58.52 -16.32
C TRP A 35 -9.78 59.67 -16.92
N GLN A 36 -9.58 59.94 -18.21
CA GLN A 36 -10.26 61.03 -18.91
C GLN A 36 -11.79 60.88 -18.85
N PRO A 37 -12.55 61.99 -18.81
CA PRO A 37 -14.01 61.95 -18.83
C PRO A 37 -14.61 61.16 -20.00
N GLU A 38 -13.90 61.10 -21.13
CA GLU A 38 -14.30 60.42 -22.37
C GLU A 38 -14.40 58.90 -22.21
N LEU A 39 -13.69 58.31 -21.23
CA LEU A 39 -13.79 56.89 -20.91
C LEU A 39 -15.14 56.50 -20.30
N GLY A 40 -15.96 57.49 -19.96
CA GLY A 40 -17.29 57.32 -19.40
C GLY A 40 -17.26 57.27 -17.87
N ARG A 41 -18.43 56.94 -17.31
CA ARG A 41 -18.61 56.92 -15.85
C ARG A 41 -17.90 55.70 -15.25
N PRO A 42 -17.11 55.89 -14.18
CA PRO A 42 -16.53 54.77 -13.46
C PRO A 42 -17.64 53.92 -12.84
N TRP A 43 -17.36 52.64 -12.65
CA TRP A 43 -18.26 51.72 -11.97
C TRP A 43 -18.41 52.08 -10.49
N PHE A 44 -17.29 52.42 -9.86
CA PHE A 44 -17.23 52.99 -8.51
C PHE A 44 -15.89 53.73 -8.30
N GLU A 45 -15.80 54.48 -7.21
CA GLU A 45 -14.57 55.13 -6.79
C GLU A 45 -14.06 54.49 -5.50
N LEU A 46 -12.78 54.14 -5.46
CA LEU A 46 -12.13 53.51 -4.31
C LEU A 46 -10.85 54.27 -3.99
N LEU A 47 -10.75 54.83 -2.78
CA LEU A 47 -9.58 55.62 -2.33
C LEU A 47 -9.20 56.76 -3.30
N GLY A 48 -10.19 57.37 -3.95
CA GLY A 48 -9.98 58.42 -4.95
C GLY A 48 -9.59 57.92 -6.35
N LEU A 49 -9.48 56.60 -6.55
CA LEU A 49 -9.26 55.99 -7.86
C LEU A 49 -10.59 55.58 -8.50
N LYS A 50 -10.77 55.95 -9.76
CA LYS A 50 -11.91 55.56 -10.59
C LYS A 50 -11.70 54.14 -11.09
N VAL A 51 -12.58 53.22 -10.72
CA VAL A 51 -12.54 51.81 -11.12
C VAL A 51 -13.60 51.54 -12.19
N TYR A 52 -13.24 50.84 -13.24
CA TYR A 52 -14.10 50.50 -14.35
C TYR A 52 -14.45 49.01 -14.36
N TYR A 53 -15.54 48.65 -15.05
CA TYR A 53 -15.97 47.26 -15.13
C TYR A 53 -15.18 46.51 -16.23
N PRO A 54 -14.79 45.24 -16.02
CA PRO A 54 -13.75 44.60 -16.84
C PRO A 54 -14.02 44.53 -18.36
N PRO A 55 -15.26 44.27 -18.83
CA PRO A 55 -15.51 44.24 -20.28
C PRO A 55 -15.39 45.59 -21.02
N VAL A 56 -15.34 46.74 -20.32
CA VAL A 56 -15.34 48.06 -21.00
C VAL A 56 -14.09 48.28 -21.84
N PHE A 57 -12.98 47.61 -21.51
CA PHE A 57 -11.74 47.64 -22.29
C PHE A 57 -11.98 47.37 -23.79
N PHE A 58 -12.81 46.38 -24.13
CA PHE A 58 -13.09 46.03 -25.53
C PHE A 58 -13.89 47.13 -26.25
N TRP A 59 -14.80 47.79 -25.53
CA TRP A 59 -15.55 48.92 -26.07
C TRP A 59 -14.62 50.11 -26.33
N TRP A 60 -13.76 50.44 -25.38
CA TRP A 60 -12.76 51.49 -25.56
C TRP A 60 -11.79 51.18 -26.69
N TRP A 61 -11.37 49.93 -26.82
CA TRP A 61 -10.54 49.51 -27.94
C TRP A 61 -11.26 49.78 -29.26
N PHE A 62 -12.49 49.30 -29.41
CA PHE A 62 -13.27 49.51 -30.65
C PHE A 62 -13.44 50.98 -31.03
N VAL A 63 -13.66 51.86 -30.05
CA VAL A 63 -13.94 53.29 -30.30
C VAL A 63 -12.67 54.14 -30.41
N TYR A 64 -11.66 53.88 -29.59
CA TYR A 64 -10.53 54.81 -29.37
C TYR A 64 -9.17 54.30 -29.88
N ASP A 65 -9.09 53.08 -30.42
CA ASP A 65 -7.81 52.50 -30.89
C ASP A 65 -7.07 53.37 -31.89
N ALA A 66 -7.78 54.05 -32.79
CA ALA A 66 -7.19 54.96 -33.77
C ALA A 66 -6.40 56.12 -33.12
N TYR A 67 -6.73 56.51 -31.89
CA TYR A 67 -6.12 57.65 -31.19
C TYR A 67 -4.95 57.24 -30.29
N ALA A 68 -5.00 56.04 -29.69
CA ALA A 68 -3.99 55.57 -28.76
C ALA A 68 -3.62 54.08 -28.98
N PRO A 69 -3.20 53.69 -30.19
CA PRO A 69 -3.09 52.28 -30.58
C PRO A 69 -2.08 51.51 -29.72
N ARG A 70 -0.97 52.15 -29.31
CA ARG A 70 0.04 51.53 -28.43
C ARG A 70 -0.53 51.15 -27.06
N VAL A 71 -1.40 51.98 -26.49
CA VAL A 71 -1.99 51.74 -25.16
C VAL A 71 -2.95 50.54 -25.23
N PHE A 72 -3.76 50.46 -26.28
CA PHE A 72 -4.69 49.34 -26.47
C PHE A 72 -3.97 48.03 -26.78
N VAL A 73 -2.90 48.06 -27.57
CA VAL A 73 -2.05 46.88 -27.80
C VAL A 73 -1.37 46.40 -26.52
N GLU A 74 -0.86 47.29 -25.67
CA GLU A 74 -0.32 46.91 -24.35
C GLU A 74 -1.41 46.28 -23.46
N GLY A 75 -2.59 46.89 -23.39
CA GLY A 75 -3.74 46.33 -22.67
C GLY A 75 -4.16 44.96 -23.21
N ALA A 76 -4.06 44.76 -24.53
CA ALA A 76 -4.32 43.48 -25.18
C ALA A 76 -3.38 42.39 -24.71
N PHE A 77 -2.07 42.70 -24.63
CA PHE A 77 -1.09 41.75 -24.13
C PHE A 77 -1.36 41.37 -22.68
N ILE A 78 -1.80 42.32 -21.84
CA ILE A 78 -2.21 42.05 -20.47
C ILE A 78 -3.43 41.11 -20.45
N ALA A 79 -4.49 41.41 -21.20
CA ALA A 79 -5.68 40.55 -21.25
C ALA A 79 -5.36 39.15 -21.81
N ALA A 80 -4.56 39.07 -22.87
CA ALA A 80 -4.16 37.81 -23.50
C ALA A 80 -3.27 36.96 -22.58
N SER A 81 -2.42 37.58 -21.74
CA SER A 81 -1.58 36.85 -20.79
C SER A 81 -2.41 36.00 -19.82
N GLY A 82 -3.60 36.47 -19.42
CA GLY A 82 -4.53 35.72 -18.58
C GLY A 82 -4.98 34.41 -19.21
N SER A 83 -5.20 34.39 -20.52
CA SER A 83 -5.55 33.18 -21.26
C SER A 83 -4.43 32.14 -21.17
N PHE A 84 -3.17 32.53 -21.39
CA PHE A 84 -2.03 31.60 -21.28
C PHE A 84 -1.84 31.08 -19.86
N VAL A 85 -1.93 31.96 -18.85
CA VAL A 85 -1.84 31.57 -17.43
C VAL A 85 -2.97 30.61 -17.07
N SER A 86 -4.20 30.88 -17.52
CA SER A 86 -5.35 30.02 -17.22
C SER A 86 -5.22 28.62 -17.83
N ILE A 87 -4.65 28.50 -19.04
CA ILE A 87 -4.35 27.21 -19.68
C ILE A 87 -3.31 26.44 -18.85
N ALA A 88 -2.20 27.09 -18.47
CA ALA A 88 -1.15 26.46 -17.68
C ALA A 88 -1.68 25.96 -16.32
N VAL A 89 -2.49 26.77 -15.65
CA VAL A 89 -3.14 26.43 -14.38
C VAL A 89 -4.15 25.29 -14.56
N ALA A 90 -4.95 25.29 -15.63
CA ALA A 90 -5.88 24.21 -15.92
C ALA A 90 -5.17 22.87 -16.15
N ILE A 91 -4.07 22.86 -16.91
CA ILE A 91 -3.22 21.68 -17.12
C ILE A 91 -2.62 21.22 -15.79
N GLY A 92 -2.04 22.13 -15.00
CA GLY A 92 -1.44 21.82 -13.70
C GLY A 92 -2.43 21.18 -12.73
N MET A 93 -3.64 21.76 -12.58
CA MET A 93 -4.70 21.20 -11.75
C MET A 93 -5.17 19.82 -12.25
N SER A 94 -5.20 19.60 -13.56
CA SER A 94 -5.61 18.34 -14.15
C SER A 94 -4.58 17.23 -13.86
N VAL A 95 -3.28 17.54 -13.96
CA VAL A 95 -2.19 16.62 -13.63
C VAL A 95 -2.15 16.32 -12.13
N TRP A 96 -2.28 17.34 -11.27
CA TRP A 96 -2.30 17.15 -9.83
C TRP A 96 -3.45 16.23 -9.37
N ARG A 97 -4.65 16.46 -9.89
CA ARG A 97 -5.81 15.60 -9.62
C ARG A 97 -5.62 14.18 -10.16
N ALA A 98 -5.04 14.00 -11.34
CA ALA A 98 -4.76 12.66 -11.87
C ALA A 98 -3.78 11.88 -10.97
N ARG A 99 -2.87 12.56 -10.29
CA ARG A 99 -2.01 11.96 -9.26
C ARG A 99 -2.79 11.60 -8.00
N GLU A 100 -3.70 12.46 -7.56
CA GLU A 100 -4.50 12.23 -6.36
C GLU A 100 -5.57 11.15 -6.54
N ALA A 101 -6.15 11.03 -7.74
CA ALA A 101 -7.11 9.97 -8.08
C ALA A 101 -6.48 8.57 -8.03
N LYS A 102 -5.16 8.43 -8.24
CA LYS A 102 -4.47 7.16 -8.01
C LYS A 102 -4.51 6.73 -6.53
N ASN A 103 -4.78 7.64 -5.60
CA ASN A 103 -4.84 7.36 -4.18
C ASN A 103 -6.27 7.11 -3.67
N VAL A 104 -7.31 7.24 -4.52
CA VAL A 104 -8.70 7.05 -4.10
C VAL A 104 -9.16 5.62 -4.43
N GLU A 105 -8.88 4.73 -3.49
CA GLU A 105 -9.13 3.29 -3.57
C GLU A 105 -10.57 2.96 -3.11
N THR A 106 -11.47 2.67 -4.06
CA THR A 106 -12.90 2.40 -3.76
C THR A 106 -13.14 1.04 -3.06
N TYR A 107 -12.16 0.12 -3.11
CA TYR A 107 -12.26 -1.23 -2.54
C TYR A 107 -11.14 -1.58 -1.55
N GLY A 108 -10.43 -0.57 -1.04
CA GLY A 108 -9.28 -0.71 -0.14
C GLY A 108 -7.94 -0.60 -0.88
N SER A 109 -6.93 -0.09 -0.20
CA SER A 109 -5.61 0.25 -0.75
C SER A 109 -4.67 -0.95 -0.93
N ALA A 110 -5.23 -2.13 -1.20
CA ALA A 110 -4.45 -3.35 -1.30
C ALA A 110 -3.66 -3.36 -2.62
N ARG A 111 -2.34 -3.28 -2.50
CA ARG A 111 -1.40 -3.41 -3.62
C ARG A 111 -0.26 -4.35 -3.24
N TRP A 112 0.48 -4.79 -4.26
CA TRP A 112 1.74 -5.48 -4.02
C TRP A 112 2.72 -4.55 -3.30
N ALA A 113 3.45 -5.11 -2.33
CA ALA A 113 4.45 -4.39 -1.57
C ALA A 113 5.69 -4.15 -2.43
N ASP A 114 6.30 -2.98 -2.29
CA ASP A 114 7.57 -2.64 -2.91
C ASP A 114 8.75 -3.24 -2.11
N ALA A 115 9.91 -3.37 -2.75
CA ALA A 115 11.09 -3.97 -2.11
C ALA A 115 11.54 -3.23 -0.83
N GLU A 116 11.32 -1.91 -0.76
CA GLU A 116 11.60 -1.12 0.44
C GLU A 116 10.63 -1.46 1.58
N GLU A 117 9.36 -1.67 1.29
CA GLU A 117 8.33 -2.02 2.27
C GLU A 117 8.55 -3.43 2.81
N VAL A 118 8.92 -4.37 1.94
CA VAL A 118 9.29 -5.74 2.33
C VAL A 118 10.49 -5.72 3.28
N ARG A 119 11.48 -4.87 3.02
CA ARG A 119 12.65 -4.68 3.90
C ARG A 119 12.25 -4.02 5.22
N ALA A 120 11.42 -2.96 5.18
CA ALA A 120 10.94 -2.27 6.37
C ALA A 120 10.08 -3.18 7.27
N ALA A 121 9.32 -4.10 6.67
CA ALA A 121 8.57 -5.12 7.38
C ALA A 121 9.45 -6.25 7.97
N GLY A 122 10.77 -6.21 7.76
CA GLY A 122 11.71 -7.18 8.31
C GLY A 122 11.65 -8.56 7.64
N LEU A 123 10.98 -8.69 6.49
CA LEU A 123 10.72 -10.00 5.87
C LEU A 123 11.93 -10.64 5.19
N LEU A 124 13.03 -9.89 5.04
CA LEU A 124 14.27 -10.36 4.42
C LEU A 124 15.28 -10.91 5.44
N GLY A 125 14.85 -11.08 6.70
CA GLY A 125 15.67 -11.65 7.77
C GLY A 125 16.08 -13.11 7.52
N PRO A 126 17.17 -13.57 8.16
CA PRO A 126 17.63 -14.95 8.03
C PRO A 126 16.70 -15.95 8.73
N ASP A 127 16.03 -15.52 9.80
CA ASP A 127 15.18 -16.34 10.66
C ASP A 127 13.69 -16.15 10.35
N GLY A 128 12.85 -17.08 10.81
CA GLY A 128 11.41 -17.00 10.67
C GLY A 128 10.77 -18.12 9.85
N VAL A 129 9.43 -18.17 9.90
CA VAL A 129 8.61 -19.05 9.06
C VAL A 129 8.69 -18.54 7.62
N VAL A 130 8.99 -19.44 6.67
CA VAL A 130 9.11 -19.09 5.25
C VAL A 130 7.73 -18.84 4.65
N LEU A 131 7.49 -17.62 4.19
CA LEU A 131 6.24 -17.20 3.55
C LEU A 131 6.28 -17.41 2.03
N GLY A 132 7.46 -17.26 1.43
CA GLY A 132 7.64 -17.30 -0.01
C GLY A 132 8.99 -16.78 -0.45
N LYS A 133 9.05 -16.25 -1.67
CA LYS A 133 10.29 -15.75 -2.28
C LYS A 133 9.99 -14.49 -3.09
N LEU A 134 10.87 -13.50 -2.95
CA LEU A 134 10.90 -12.29 -3.78
C LEU A 134 12.24 -12.28 -4.51
N ASP A 135 12.21 -12.37 -5.85
CA ASP A 135 13.39 -12.49 -6.72
C ASP A 135 14.38 -13.59 -6.34
N ARG A 136 15.39 -13.27 -5.53
CA ARG A 136 16.40 -14.22 -5.04
C ARG A 136 16.31 -14.47 -3.54
N ASP A 137 15.53 -13.66 -2.82
CA ASP A 137 15.47 -13.64 -1.37
C ASP A 137 14.24 -14.38 -0.86
N TYR A 138 14.42 -15.17 0.20
CA TYR A 138 13.31 -15.79 0.92
C TYR A 138 12.62 -14.77 1.80
N LEU A 139 11.30 -14.75 1.74
CA LEU A 139 10.47 -13.96 2.65
C LEU A 139 10.20 -14.81 3.89
N ARG A 140 10.57 -14.29 5.06
CA ARG A 140 10.40 -14.97 6.34
C ARG A 140 9.72 -14.06 7.35
N HIS A 141 8.94 -14.66 8.24
CA HIS A 141 8.27 -13.95 9.32
C HIS A 141 8.72 -14.53 10.66
N ASP A 142 9.38 -13.68 11.45
CA ASP A 142 9.90 -13.99 12.80
C ASP A 142 9.18 -13.19 13.90
N GLY A 143 7.98 -12.68 13.58
CA GLY A 143 7.16 -11.93 14.50
C GLY A 143 6.27 -12.84 15.37
N PRO A 144 5.64 -12.28 16.41
CA PRO A 144 4.67 -12.99 17.24
C PRO A 144 3.35 -13.30 16.51
N GLU A 145 3.14 -12.77 15.30
CA GLU A 145 1.91 -12.94 14.55
C GLU A 145 1.75 -14.35 13.98
N HIS A 146 0.49 -14.76 13.79
CA HIS A 146 0.17 -16.08 13.24
C HIS A 146 0.11 -16.05 11.71
N VAL A 147 0.68 -17.07 11.07
CA VAL A 147 0.67 -17.24 9.62
C VAL A 147 -0.37 -18.28 9.21
N LEU A 148 -1.32 -17.89 8.35
CA LEU A 148 -2.29 -18.80 7.74
C LEU A 148 -1.93 -19.05 6.27
N CYS A 149 -1.66 -20.31 5.91
CA CYS A 149 -1.45 -20.71 4.53
C CYS A 149 -2.73 -21.32 3.95
N PHE A 150 -3.37 -20.62 2.99
CA PHE A 150 -4.47 -21.15 2.21
C PHE A 150 -3.96 -21.69 0.87
N ALA A 151 -3.87 -23.03 0.74
CA ALA A 151 -3.27 -23.66 -0.42
C ALA A 151 -3.98 -24.98 -0.80
N PRO A 152 -4.50 -25.12 -2.04
CA PRO A 152 -5.16 -26.34 -2.53
C PRO A 152 -4.28 -27.60 -2.48
N THR A 153 -4.85 -28.78 -2.69
CA THR A 153 -4.05 -30.00 -2.84
C THR A 153 -3.10 -29.90 -4.04
N ARG A 154 -1.89 -30.45 -3.95
CA ARG A 154 -0.85 -30.42 -5.00
C ARG A 154 -0.35 -29.02 -5.41
N SER A 155 -0.59 -27.99 -4.59
CA SER A 155 -0.07 -26.63 -4.77
C SER A 155 1.37 -26.42 -4.27
N GLY A 156 1.99 -27.46 -3.70
CA GLY A 156 3.36 -27.39 -3.21
C GLY A 156 3.53 -26.82 -1.79
N LYS A 157 2.45 -26.62 -0.99
CA LYS A 157 2.58 -26.09 0.40
C LYS A 157 3.60 -26.84 1.27
N GLY A 158 3.76 -28.16 1.06
CA GLY A 158 4.75 -28.96 1.78
C GLY A 158 6.18 -28.55 1.44
N VAL A 159 6.51 -28.50 0.14
CA VAL A 159 7.87 -28.24 -0.35
C VAL A 159 8.23 -26.75 -0.37
N GLY A 160 7.24 -25.86 -0.52
CA GLY A 160 7.45 -24.41 -0.67
C GLY A 160 7.34 -23.63 0.64
N LEU A 161 6.64 -24.15 1.64
CA LEU A 161 6.38 -23.44 2.90
C LEU A 161 6.75 -24.29 4.12
N VAL A 162 6.18 -25.50 4.26
CA VAL A 162 6.33 -26.29 5.49
C VAL A 162 7.77 -26.79 5.70
N VAL A 163 8.33 -27.54 4.74
CA VAL A 163 9.69 -28.09 4.83
C VAL A 163 10.74 -26.98 4.94
N PRO A 164 10.72 -25.92 4.11
CA PRO A 164 11.64 -24.79 4.28
C PRO A 164 11.55 -24.13 5.66
N SER A 165 10.33 -23.95 6.19
CA SER A 165 10.16 -23.39 7.53
C SER A 165 10.75 -24.27 8.61
N LEU A 166 10.58 -25.60 8.55
CA LEU A 166 11.16 -26.51 9.55
C LEU A 166 12.68 -26.61 9.50
N LEU A 167 13.28 -26.28 8.36
CA LEU A 167 14.73 -26.25 8.18
C LEU A 167 15.34 -24.88 8.51
N ALA A 168 14.58 -23.79 8.37
CA ALA A 168 15.04 -22.43 8.65
C ALA A 168 14.71 -21.95 10.07
N TRP A 169 13.57 -22.36 10.63
CA TRP A 169 13.09 -21.89 11.93
C TRP A 169 14.03 -22.34 13.06
N PRO A 170 14.71 -21.39 13.75
CA PRO A 170 15.69 -21.71 14.79
C PRO A 170 15.01 -22.19 16.08
N GLY A 171 13.73 -21.87 16.26
CA GLY A 171 12.98 -22.20 17.45
C GLY A 171 12.48 -23.65 17.52
N SER A 172 11.81 -23.91 18.63
CA SER A 172 11.07 -25.16 18.87
C SER A 172 9.83 -25.20 17.96
N ALA A 173 9.45 -26.40 17.49
CA ALA A 173 8.32 -26.54 16.57
C ALA A 173 7.56 -27.83 16.85
N ILE A 174 6.25 -27.71 17.11
CA ILE A 174 5.30 -28.82 17.21
C ILE A 174 4.56 -28.95 15.89
N VAL A 175 4.70 -30.11 15.24
CA VAL A 175 4.19 -30.32 13.88
C VAL A 175 3.27 -31.52 13.85
N HIS A 176 1.99 -31.24 13.61
CA HIS A 176 0.98 -32.26 13.37
C HIS A 176 1.14 -32.85 11.96
N ASP A 177 1.92 -33.92 11.86
CA ASP A 177 2.27 -34.59 10.61
C ASP A 177 1.51 -35.90 10.41
N ILE A 178 0.29 -35.81 9.89
CA ILE A 178 -0.57 -36.98 9.59
C ILE A 178 0.12 -37.96 8.63
N LYS A 179 0.94 -37.46 7.69
CA LYS A 179 1.54 -38.31 6.66
C LYS A 179 2.91 -38.86 7.06
N GLY A 180 3.62 -38.19 7.95
CA GLY A 180 4.99 -38.52 8.33
C GLY A 180 6.05 -37.97 7.34
N GLU A 181 5.64 -37.18 6.34
CA GLU A 181 6.53 -36.63 5.31
C GLU A 181 7.47 -35.58 5.90
N ASN A 182 6.97 -34.74 6.82
CA ASN A 182 7.78 -33.71 7.46
C ASN A 182 8.81 -34.34 8.39
N TRP A 183 8.44 -35.38 9.15
CA TRP A 183 9.36 -36.15 9.98
C TRP A 183 10.51 -36.71 9.15
N GLN A 184 10.18 -37.45 8.08
CA GLN A 184 11.19 -38.10 7.23
C GLN A 184 12.18 -37.12 6.60
N LEU A 185 11.70 -35.95 6.19
CA LEU A 185 12.52 -34.94 5.50
C LEU A 185 13.33 -34.05 6.45
N THR A 186 12.83 -33.77 7.66
CA THR A 186 13.37 -32.68 8.49
C THR A 186 13.94 -33.13 9.84
N ALA A 187 13.53 -34.29 10.38
CA ALA A 187 13.94 -34.72 11.71
C ALA A 187 15.47 -34.87 11.84
N GLY A 188 16.14 -35.43 10.81
CA GLY A 188 17.60 -35.58 10.80
C GLY A 188 18.37 -34.27 10.74
N PHE A 189 17.81 -33.22 10.10
CA PHE A 189 18.41 -31.89 10.13
C PHE A 189 18.23 -31.25 11.51
N ARG A 190 17.00 -31.31 12.04
CA ARG A 190 16.64 -30.70 13.32
C ARG A 190 17.32 -31.38 14.51
N SER A 191 17.60 -32.68 14.44
CA SER A 191 18.31 -33.42 15.49
C SER A 191 19.76 -32.95 15.71
N ARG A 192 20.34 -32.27 14.71
CA ARG A 192 21.65 -31.62 14.85
C ARG A 192 21.62 -30.34 15.67
N HIS A 193 20.42 -29.78 15.91
CA HIS A 193 20.21 -28.50 16.59
C HIS A 193 19.49 -28.65 17.94
N GLY A 194 18.99 -29.84 18.26
CA GLY A 194 18.31 -30.11 19.52
C GLY A 194 17.67 -31.50 19.54
N ARG A 195 17.08 -31.86 20.69
CA ARG A 195 16.33 -33.12 20.82
C ARG A 195 15.10 -33.09 19.91
N VAL A 196 14.91 -34.16 19.13
CA VAL A 196 13.75 -34.36 18.25
C VAL A 196 13.04 -35.64 18.66
N LEU A 197 11.75 -35.53 18.95
CA LEU A 197 10.90 -36.63 19.41
C LEU A 197 9.82 -36.90 18.39
N LEU A 198 9.53 -38.18 18.14
CA LEU A 198 8.35 -38.63 17.41
C LEU A 198 7.36 -39.19 18.41
N PHE A 199 6.13 -38.70 18.37
CA PHE A 199 5.00 -39.31 19.07
C PHE A 199 4.04 -39.91 18.04
N ASP A 200 4.12 -41.22 17.84
CA ASP A 200 3.22 -42.02 17.01
C ASP A 200 2.80 -43.27 17.80
N PRO A 201 1.59 -43.29 18.39
CA PRO A 201 1.13 -44.40 19.25
C PRO A 201 0.95 -45.71 18.48
N THR A 202 1.02 -45.69 17.15
CA THR A 202 0.91 -46.88 16.30
C THR A 202 2.26 -47.43 15.83
N ASN A 203 3.35 -46.69 16.07
CA ASN A 203 4.67 -47.05 15.60
C ASN A 203 5.54 -47.59 16.74
N PRO A 204 5.96 -48.87 16.68
CA PRO A 204 6.82 -49.47 17.71
C PRO A 204 8.20 -48.80 17.86
N LYS A 205 8.64 -48.05 16.84
CA LYS A 205 9.90 -47.28 16.83
C LYS A 205 9.71 -45.81 17.20
N SER A 206 8.49 -45.38 17.49
CA SER A 206 8.26 -44.06 18.07
C SER A 206 9.05 -43.94 19.36
N SER A 207 9.67 -42.78 19.61
CA SER A 207 10.22 -42.50 20.93
C SER A 207 9.10 -42.70 21.94
N SER A 208 9.21 -43.77 22.73
CA SER A 208 8.24 -44.21 23.72
C SER A 208 8.30 -43.32 24.96
N ASP A 209 8.32 -42.00 24.77
CA ASP A 209 8.04 -41.06 25.84
C ASP A 209 6.51 -41.09 25.98
N ALA A 210 6.03 -42.01 26.82
CA ALA A 210 4.62 -42.24 27.07
C ALA A 210 3.97 -40.96 27.62
N TYR A 211 3.47 -40.11 26.73
CA TYR A 211 2.71 -38.93 27.12
C TYR A 211 1.32 -39.37 27.58
N TRP A 212 1.08 -39.29 28.90
CA TRP A 212 -0.23 -39.54 29.51
C TRP A 212 -0.83 -38.20 29.95
N PRO A 213 -1.87 -37.67 29.28
CA PRO A 213 -2.45 -36.36 29.60
C PRO A 213 -2.96 -36.23 31.05
N MET A 214 -3.21 -37.36 31.72
CA MET A 214 -3.69 -37.42 33.08
C MET A 214 -2.58 -37.78 34.08
N SER A 215 -1.29 -37.67 33.70
CA SER A 215 -0.22 -37.86 34.68
C SER A 215 -0.32 -36.76 35.75
N PRO A 216 -0.21 -37.11 37.05
CA PRO A 216 -0.27 -36.11 38.11
C PRO A 216 0.74 -34.99 37.85
N PHE A 217 0.28 -33.75 37.93
CA PHE A 217 1.16 -32.60 37.95
C PHE A 217 1.84 -32.54 39.32
N GLU A 218 3.13 -32.84 39.41
CA GLU A 218 3.91 -32.61 40.62
C GLU A 218 4.61 -31.24 40.52
N PRO A 219 4.20 -30.23 41.33
CA PRO A 219 4.89 -28.94 41.36
C PRO A 219 6.32 -29.15 41.87
N GLY A 220 7.31 -28.95 40.99
CA GLY A 220 8.72 -29.14 41.32
C GLY A 220 9.38 -30.40 40.76
N SER A 221 8.64 -31.28 40.07
CA SER A 221 9.28 -32.32 39.27
C SER A 221 9.85 -31.70 37.99
N GLU A 222 11.18 -31.64 37.86
CA GLU A 222 11.80 -31.53 36.54
C GLU A 222 11.19 -32.62 35.66
N ALA A 223 10.59 -32.23 34.53
CA ALA A 223 10.03 -33.18 33.57
C ALA A 223 11.14 -34.16 33.14
N TYR A 224 11.17 -35.34 33.76
CA TYR A 224 12.08 -36.46 33.56
C TYR A 224 13.30 -36.15 32.68
N SER A 225 14.28 -35.47 33.27
CA SER A 225 15.65 -35.45 32.80
C SER A 225 16.33 -36.74 33.28
N LEU A 226 16.42 -37.75 32.41
CA LEU A 226 17.51 -38.70 32.55
C LEU A 226 18.78 -38.00 32.04
N GLY A 227 19.48 -37.36 32.98
CA GLY A 227 20.92 -37.07 32.96
C GLY A 227 21.50 -36.48 31.68
N GLY A 228 21.53 -35.15 31.59
CA GLY A 228 22.39 -34.40 30.68
C GLY A 228 22.51 -32.93 31.12
N PRO A 229 23.66 -32.26 30.91
CA PRO A 229 23.87 -30.90 31.40
C PRO A 229 22.89 -29.90 30.73
N PRO A 230 22.60 -28.76 31.37
CA PRO A 230 21.62 -27.80 30.87
C PRO A 230 22.20 -27.07 29.67
N PHE A 231 21.41 -26.85 28.60
CA PHE A 231 21.35 -25.65 27.75
C PHE A 231 20.69 -25.94 26.38
N ALA A 232 19.80 -25.02 25.98
CA ALA A 232 19.30 -24.68 24.63
C ALA A 232 18.40 -25.68 23.84
N GLY A 233 17.15 -25.24 23.59
CA GLY A 233 16.33 -25.60 22.41
C GLY A 233 15.69 -27.00 22.37
N HIS A 234 14.42 -27.12 22.78
CA HIS A 234 13.67 -28.39 22.74
C HIS A 234 12.76 -28.48 21.48
N ALA A 235 13.20 -29.15 20.42
CA ALA A 235 12.40 -29.32 19.19
C ALA A 235 11.43 -30.54 19.27
N LEU A 236 10.24 -30.36 19.82
CA LEU A 236 9.23 -31.44 19.94
C LEU A 236 8.36 -31.61 18.68
N LEU A 237 8.55 -32.65 17.85
CA LEU A 237 7.72 -32.90 16.66
C LEU A 237 6.59 -33.93 16.93
N ALA A 238 5.36 -33.49 17.22
CA ALA A 238 4.23 -34.40 17.52
C ALA A 238 3.33 -34.70 16.30
N GLY A 239 3.50 -35.85 15.62
CA GLY A 239 2.64 -36.28 14.52
C GLY A 239 1.56 -37.29 14.93
N ILE A 240 0.29 -36.89 15.00
CA ILE A 240 -0.82 -37.82 15.27
C ILE A 240 -1.35 -38.36 13.93
N ARG A 241 -1.26 -39.68 13.72
CA ARG A 241 -1.94 -40.37 12.61
C ARG A 241 -3.35 -40.81 13.03
N PRO A 242 -4.42 -40.46 12.29
CA PRO A 242 -5.70 -41.15 12.41
C PRO A 242 -5.59 -42.57 11.83
N ARG A 243 -6.36 -43.51 12.40
CA ARG A 243 -6.44 -44.92 11.96
C ARG A 243 -6.79 -45.01 10.46
N PRO A 244 -6.20 -45.92 9.68
CA PRO A 244 -6.77 -46.29 8.39
C PRO A 244 -8.13 -46.96 8.62
N GLU A 245 -9.16 -46.53 7.87
CA GLU A 245 -10.43 -47.25 7.80
C GLU A 245 -10.18 -48.70 7.36
N PRO A 246 -10.87 -49.69 7.96
CA PRO A 246 -10.76 -51.07 7.50
C PRO A 246 -11.25 -51.16 6.07
N ARG A 247 -10.38 -51.66 5.17
CA ARG A 247 -10.79 -52.08 3.83
C ARG A 247 -11.94 -53.07 3.99
N SER A 248 -13.11 -52.71 3.48
CA SER A 248 -14.19 -53.68 3.27
C SER A 248 -13.69 -54.74 2.30
N VAL A 249 -13.44 -55.93 2.82
CA VAL A 249 -13.33 -57.13 2.00
C VAL A 249 -14.75 -57.44 1.51
N SER A 250 -15.06 -57.06 0.27
CA SER A 250 -16.20 -57.64 -0.44
C SER A 250 -15.74 -58.96 -1.04
N ALA A 251 -16.02 -60.05 -0.33
CA ALA A 251 -16.08 -61.38 -0.90
C ALA A 251 -17.55 -61.77 -1.02
N HIS A 252 -17.91 -62.25 -2.21
CA HIS A 252 -19.22 -62.69 -2.73
C HIS A 252 -20.10 -61.63 -3.36
#